data_AF-W4VMC0-F1
#
_entry.id   AF-W4VMC0-F1
#
_cell.length_a   1.000
_cell.length_b   1.000
_cell.length_c   1.000
_cell.angle_alpha   90.00
_cell.angle_beta   90.00
_cell.angle_gamma   90.00
#
_symmetry.space_group_name_H-M   'P 1'
#
loop_
_entity.id
_entity.type
_entity.pdbx_description
1 polymer ?
#
loop_
_entity_poly.entity_id
_entity_poly.type
_entity_poly.pdbx_seq_one_letter_code
_entity_poly.pdbx_strand_id
1 'polypeptide(L)'
;MKQNGFSYDYVNAVEMPPAEMPAALSEGRIAGYVVAEPFGAQSVVHGNGKVLYQEDDLWKDAIDCALVLRTEFINEQQTAAEEFVNAYVDAGLKAEEGHEETNQIIQDYLDVDDEVLDLSLEWISYDDLKINQDSYTELREYIIEMGLSENPPTYDEFVDNSLFDKAMGSNE
;
A
#
# COMPACT_ATOMS: atom_id res chain seq x y z
N MET A 1 -15.02 -11.14 -2.95
CA MET A 1 -15.81 -12.38 -2.76
C MET A 1 -17.24 -12.11 -2.30
N LYS A 2 -17.45 -11.48 -1.14
CA LYS A 2 -18.77 -11.17 -0.54
C LYS A 2 -19.76 -10.48 -1.48
N GLN A 3 -19.31 -9.50 -2.27
CA GLN A 3 -20.13 -8.80 -3.28
C GLN A 3 -20.75 -9.75 -4.34
N ASN A 4 -20.12 -10.90 -4.58
CA ASN A 4 -20.59 -11.93 -5.52
C ASN A 4 -21.28 -13.12 -4.82
N GLY A 5 -21.58 -13.02 -3.52
CA GLY A 5 -22.27 -14.06 -2.77
C GLY A 5 -21.43 -15.29 -2.43
N PHE A 6 -20.10 -15.21 -2.58
CA PHE A 6 -19.19 -16.28 -2.20
C PHE A 6 -18.57 -16.02 -0.83
N SER A 7 -18.44 -17.08 -0.03
CA SER A 7 -17.66 -17.11 1.19
C SER A 7 -16.16 -17.21 0.88
N TYR A 8 -15.30 -16.90 1.86
CA TYR A 8 -13.85 -16.90 1.68
C TYR A 8 -13.28 -18.29 1.36
N ASP A 9 -13.86 -19.35 1.94
CA ASP A 9 -13.51 -20.76 1.70
C ASP A 9 -13.86 -21.27 0.29
N TYR A 10 -14.51 -20.45 -0.55
CA TYR A 10 -14.71 -20.74 -1.95
C TYR A 10 -13.40 -20.75 -2.75
N VAL A 11 -12.36 -20.06 -2.27
CA VAL A 11 -11.02 -20.06 -2.85
C VAL A 11 -10.02 -20.75 -1.92
N ASN A 12 -9.03 -21.41 -2.51
CA ASN A 12 -7.87 -21.91 -1.78
C ASN A 12 -6.78 -20.84 -1.77
N ALA A 13 -6.79 -19.97 -0.74
CA ALA A 13 -5.77 -18.95 -0.56
C ALA A 13 -4.42 -19.61 -0.21
N VAL A 14 -3.36 -19.16 -0.86
CA VAL A 14 -1.98 -19.60 -0.60
C VAL A 14 -1.10 -18.36 -0.45
N GLU A 15 -0.27 -18.36 0.58
CA GLU A 15 0.72 -17.31 0.77
C GLU A 15 1.93 -17.56 -0.14
N MET A 16 2.42 -16.51 -0.79
CA MET A 16 3.65 -16.55 -1.57
C MET A 16 4.31 -15.17 -1.63
N PRO A 17 5.64 -15.09 -1.81
CA PRO A 17 6.32 -13.82 -2.04
C PRO A 17 5.78 -13.10 -3.28
N PRO A 18 5.57 -11.77 -3.23
CA PRO A 18 5.08 -10.98 -4.37
C PRO A 18 5.82 -11.24 -5.68
N ALA A 19 7.16 -11.28 -5.64
CA ALA A 19 8.01 -11.52 -6.81
C ALA A 19 7.81 -12.91 -7.47
N GLU A 20 7.23 -13.88 -6.77
CA GLU A 20 6.95 -15.21 -7.32
C GLU A 20 5.58 -15.32 -8.00
N MET A 21 4.67 -14.36 -7.72
CA MET A 21 3.28 -14.40 -8.19
C MET A 21 3.15 -14.38 -9.72
N PRO A 22 3.87 -13.51 -10.48
CA PRO A 22 3.78 -13.50 -11.95
C PRO A 22 4.17 -14.84 -12.59
N ALA A 23 5.25 -15.46 -12.10
CA ALA A 23 5.69 -16.76 -12.58
C ALA A 23 4.70 -17.87 -12.22
N ALA A 24 4.17 -17.87 -10.99
CA ALA A 24 3.17 -18.83 -10.56
C ALA A 24 1.87 -18.75 -11.39
N LEU A 25 1.45 -17.54 -11.77
CA LEU A 25 0.31 -17.33 -12.67
C LEU A 25 0.60 -17.88 -14.07
N SER A 26 1.76 -17.52 -14.64
CA SER A 26 2.16 -17.95 -15.99
C SER A 26 2.26 -19.47 -16.12
N GLU A 27 2.73 -20.15 -15.08
CA GLU A 27 2.86 -21.61 -15.01
C GLU A 27 1.54 -22.33 -14.67
N GLY A 28 0.47 -21.58 -14.39
CA GLY A 28 -0.84 -22.14 -14.00
C GLY A 28 -0.86 -22.77 -12.61
N ARG A 29 0.07 -22.39 -11.72
CA ARG A 29 0.10 -22.83 -10.32
C ARG A 29 -0.98 -22.14 -9.48
N ILE A 30 -1.38 -20.92 -9.87
CA ILE A 30 -2.47 -20.15 -9.26
C ILE A 30 -3.42 -19.63 -10.35
N ALA A 31 -4.67 -19.36 -9.97
CA ALA A 31 -5.69 -18.83 -10.89
C ALA A 31 -5.72 -17.28 -10.94
N GLY A 32 -5.07 -16.63 -9.98
CA GLY A 32 -5.00 -15.18 -9.80
C GLY A 32 -4.34 -14.85 -8.47
N TYR A 33 -4.00 -13.59 -8.26
CA TYR A 33 -3.39 -13.07 -7.03
C TYR A 33 -3.87 -11.65 -6.75
N VAL A 34 -3.63 -11.19 -5.51
CA VAL A 34 -3.80 -9.81 -5.07
C VAL A 34 -2.44 -9.38 -4.52
N VAL A 35 -1.90 -8.28 -5.02
CA VAL A 35 -0.55 -7.83 -4.69
C VAL A 35 -0.42 -6.34 -5.00
N ALA A 36 0.45 -5.66 -4.27
CA ALA A 36 0.89 -4.32 -4.63
C ALA A 36 1.70 -4.33 -5.94
N GLU A 37 1.69 -3.19 -6.61
CA GLU A 37 2.58 -2.93 -7.73
C GLU A 37 4.07 -3.01 -7.30
N PRO A 38 4.99 -3.43 -8.20
CA PRO A 38 4.84 -3.52 -9.65
C PRO A 38 4.42 -4.91 -10.20
N PHE A 39 4.13 -5.87 -9.32
CA PHE A 39 3.96 -7.27 -9.74
C PHE A 39 2.67 -7.51 -10.53
N GLY A 40 1.64 -6.68 -10.33
CA GLY A 40 0.44 -6.66 -11.17
C GLY A 40 0.77 -6.23 -12.60
N ALA A 41 1.40 -5.07 -12.76
CA ALA A 41 1.84 -4.54 -14.05
C ALA A 41 2.77 -5.49 -14.79
N GLN A 42 3.74 -6.12 -14.10
CA GLN A 42 4.63 -7.12 -14.70
C GLN A 42 3.87 -8.21 -15.45
N SER A 43 2.77 -8.71 -14.89
CA SER A 43 1.99 -9.75 -15.54
C SER A 43 1.20 -9.26 -16.74
N VAL A 44 0.72 -8.01 -16.69
CA VAL A 44 0.00 -7.38 -17.80
C VAL A 44 0.94 -7.12 -18.96
N VAL A 45 2.09 -6.47 -18.71
CA VAL A 45 3.10 -6.12 -19.71
C VAL A 45 3.65 -7.38 -20.40
N HIS A 46 3.94 -8.44 -19.64
CA HIS A 46 4.42 -9.71 -20.20
C HIS A 46 3.31 -10.57 -20.83
N GLY A 47 2.05 -10.12 -20.80
CA GLY A 47 0.91 -10.79 -21.43
C GLY A 47 0.54 -12.14 -20.81
N ASN A 48 0.96 -12.39 -19.56
CA ASN A 48 0.63 -13.62 -18.82
C ASN A 48 -0.52 -13.42 -17.82
N GLY A 49 -0.99 -12.19 -17.63
CA GLY A 49 -2.09 -11.83 -16.75
C GLY A 49 -2.93 -10.66 -17.27
N LYS A 50 -4.02 -10.37 -16.56
CA LYS A 50 -4.86 -9.20 -16.80
C LYS A 50 -5.42 -8.72 -15.46
N VAL A 51 -5.64 -7.42 -15.33
CA VAL A 51 -6.34 -6.84 -14.19
C VAL A 51 -7.80 -7.29 -14.19
N LEU A 52 -8.30 -7.74 -13.04
CA LEU A 52 -9.72 -8.06 -12.84
C LEU A 52 -10.46 -6.92 -12.13
N TYR A 53 -9.82 -6.34 -11.11
CA TYR A 53 -10.30 -5.24 -10.30
C TYR A 53 -9.08 -4.47 -9.80
N GLN A 54 -9.20 -3.15 -9.66
CA GLN A 54 -8.29 -2.35 -8.85
C GLN A 54 -8.82 -2.26 -7.41
N GLU A 55 -7.95 -1.89 -6.47
CA GLU A 55 -8.32 -1.75 -5.05
C GLU A 55 -9.51 -0.81 -4.87
N ASP A 56 -9.47 0.37 -5.50
CA ASP A 56 -10.53 1.37 -5.45
C ASP A 56 -11.89 0.90 -5.99
N ASP A 57 -11.92 -0.13 -6.84
CA ASP A 57 -13.17 -0.75 -7.29
C ASP A 57 -13.86 -1.55 -6.18
N LEU A 58 -13.08 -2.00 -5.19
CA LEU A 58 -13.49 -2.94 -4.15
C LEU A 58 -13.60 -2.29 -2.77
N TRP A 59 -12.61 -1.48 -2.42
CA TRP A 59 -12.44 -0.80 -1.14
C TRP A 59 -11.74 0.52 -1.40
N LYS A 60 -12.54 1.58 -1.49
CA LYS A 60 -12.02 2.92 -1.73
C LYS A 60 -11.23 3.43 -0.52
N ASP A 61 -10.10 4.08 -0.76
CA ASP A 61 -9.22 4.66 0.27
C ASP A 61 -8.74 3.60 1.28
N ALA A 62 -8.53 2.37 0.78
CA ALA A 62 -8.05 1.24 1.56
C ALA A 62 -6.62 1.49 2.07
N ILE A 63 -6.36 1.07 3.30
CA ILE A 63 -5.02 1.16 3.89
C ILE A 63 -4.30 -0.15 3.60
N ASP A 64 -3.33 -0.10 2.68
CA ASP A 64 -2.43 -1.23 2.38
C ASP A 64 -1.15 -1.18 3.23
N CYS A 65 -0.37 -0.10 3.09
CA CYS A 65 0.91 0.08 3.77
C CYS A 65 0.94 1.34 4.66
N ALA A 66 1.75 1.29 5.72
CA ALA A 66 1.93 2.42 6.64
C ALA A 66 3.40 2.57 7.07
N LEU A 67 3.85 3.82 7.21
CA LEU A 67 5.11 4.14 7.87
C LEU A 67 4.93 4.01 9.39
N VAL A 68 5.61 3.03 10.00
CA VAL A 68 5.54 2.80 11.46
C VAL A 68 6.88 3.16 12.10
N LEU A 69 6.84 4.12 13.03
CA LEU A 69 7.98 4.51 13.85
C LEU A 69 7.85 3.93 15.26
N ARG A 70 8.97 3.55 15.86
CA ARG A 70 8.99 3.11 17.27
C ARG A 70 8.68 4.30 18.18
N THR A 71 7.80 4.10 19.16
CA THR A 71 7.45 5.12 20.16
C THR A 71 8.68 5.69 20.89
N GLU A 72 9.68 4.85 21.19
CA GLU A 72 10.95 5.29 21.80
C GLU A 72 11.73 6.25 20.90
N PHE A 73 11.76 6.00 19.59
CA PHE A 73 12.42 6.90 18.63
C PHE A 73 11.71 8.25 18.56
N ILE A 74 10.37 8.26 18.50
CA ILE A 74 9.57 9.49 18.50
C ILE A 74 9.84 10.30 19.77
N ASN A 75 9.83 9.65 20.94
CA ASN A 75 9.93 10.35 22.23
C ASN A 75 11.35 10.82 22.56
N GLU A 76 12.37 10.01 22.27
CA GLU A 76 13.75 10.28 22.66
C GLU A 76 14.54 11.04 21.60
N GLN A 77 14.14 10.94 20.33
CA GLN A 77 14.81 11.57 19.19
C GLN A 77 13.87 12.50 18.43
N GLN A 78 13.06 13.28 19.15
CA GLN A 78 11.98 14.12 18.61
C GLN A 78 12.40 14.94 17.37
N THR A 79 13.53 15.65 17.44
CA THR A 79 14.01 16.45 16.30
C THR A 79 14.32 15.59 15.07
N ALA A 80 14.94 14.42 15.26
CA ALA A 80 15.24 13.53 14.14
C ALA A 80 13.97 12.86 13.58
N ALA A 81 13.00 12.52 14.44
CA ALA A 81 11.71 11.99 14.02
C ALA A 81 10.92 13.01 13.19
N GLU A 82 10.88 14.27 13.63
CA GLU A 82 10.26 15.37 12.89
C GLU A 82 10.95 15.62 11.55
N GLU A 83 12.29 15.72 11.53
CA GLU A 83 13.05 15.88 10.28
C GLU A 83 12.82 14.73 9.30
N PHE A 84 12.75 13.50 9.81
CA PHE A 84 12.49 12.32 9.01
C PHE A 84 11.08 12.33 8.39
N VAL A 85 10.04 12.63 9.18
CA VAL A 85 8.67 12.69 8.67
C VAL A 85 8.48 13.86 7.70
N ASN A 86 9.11 15.02 7.95
CA ASN A 86 9.11 16.12 6.98
C ASN A 86 9.70 15.69 5.64
N ALA A 87 10.87 15.03 5.66
CA ALA A 87 11.50 14.54 4.43
C ALA A 87 10.67 13.46 3.73
N TYR A 88 9.98 12.61 4.49
CA TYR A 88 9.06 11.60 3.96
C TYR A 88 7.86 12.23 3.23
N VAL A 89 7.23 13.24 3.84
CA VAL A 89 6.12 13.98 3.22
C VAL A 89 6.58 14.72 1.97
N ASP A 90 7.71 15.42 2.04
CA ASP A 90 8.31 16.11 0.88
C ASP A 90 8.63 15.12 -0.26
N ALA A 91 9.08 13.90 0.07
CA ALA A 91 9.36 12.87 -0.92
C ALA A 91 8.07 12.35 -1.59
N GLY A 92 7.00 12.14 -0.81
CA GLY A 92 5.68 11.76 -1.34
C GLY A 92 5.15 12.79 -2.33
N LEU A 93 5.19 14.08 -1.96
CA LEU A 93 4.76 15.17 -2.83
C LEU A 93 5.58 15.23 -4.14
N LYS A 94 6.90 14.99 -4.07
CA LYS A 94 7.76 14.92 -5.27
C LYS A 94 7.52 13.68 -6.13
N ALA A 95 7.12 12.57 -5.51
CA ALA A 95 6.73 11.35 -6.22
C ALA A 95 5.43 11.56 -6.99
N GLU A 96 4.44 12.21 -6.36
CA GLU A 96 3.17 12.57 -6.99
C GLU A 96 3.34 13.50 -8.19
N GLU A 97 4.30 14.43 -8.15
CA GLU A 97 4.59 15.31 -9.29
C GLU A 97 5.09 14.54 -10.55
N GLY A 98 5.60 13.30 -10.38
CA GLY A 98 5.91 12.40 -11.50
C GLY A 98 7.06 12.84 -12.40
N HIS A 99 8.09 13.50 -11.85
CA HIS A 99 9.26 13.92 -12.64
C HIS A 99 10.14 12.73 -13.05
N GLU A 100 10.80 12.84 -14.20
CA GLU A 100 11.71 11.82 -14.75
C GLU A 100 12.80 11.39 -13.74
N GLU A 101 13.35 12.34 -12.98
CA GLU A 101 14.34 12.06 -11.93
C GLU A 101 13.75 11.18 -10.81
N THR A 102 12.50 11.42 -10.39
CA THR A 102 11.84 10.62 -9.36
C THR A 102 11.56 9.20 -9.87
N ASN A 103 11.08 9.07 -11.10
CA ASN A 103 10.83 7.76 -11.71
C ASN A 103 12.13 6.95 -11.83
N GLN A 104 13.23 7.60 -12.20
CA GLN A 104 14.54 6.94 -12.28
C GLN A 104 15.03 6.46 -10.91
N ILE A 105 14.81 7.23 -9.84
CA ILE A 105 15.09 6.78 -8.47
C ILE A 105 14.23 5.55 -8.13
N ILE A 106 12.93 5.58 -8.40
CA ILE A 106 12.04 4.44 -8.12
C ILE A 106 12.53 3.19 -8.88
N GLN A 107 12.91 3.36 -10.14
CA GLN A 107 13.42 2.27 -10.98
C GLN A 107 14.71 1.65 -10.42
N ASP A 108 15.65 2.48 -9.96
CA ASP A 108 16.93 2.02 -9.38
C ASP A 108 16.72 1.11 -8.16
N TYR A 109 15.63 1.30 -7.41
CA TYR A 109 15.29 0.49 -6.24
C TYR A 109 14.39 -0.71 -6.53
N LEU A 110 13.55 -0.66 -7.57
CA LEU A 110 12.61 -1.74 -7.91
C LEU A 110 13.14 -2.75 -8.94
N ASP A 111 14.19 -2.41 -9.71
CA ASP A 111 14.77 -3.27 -10.74
C ASP A 111 13.72 -3.80 -11.75
N VAL A 112 12.97 -2.87 -12.34
CA VAL A 112 11.91 -3.14 -13.33
C VAL A 112 12.11 -2.36 -14.62
N ASP A 113 11.64 -2.90 -15.74
CA ASP A 113 11.66 -2.23 -17.04
C ASP A 113 10.70 -1.02 -17.09
N ASP A 114 10.99 -0.05 -17.95
CA ASP A 114 10.24 1.21 -18.08
C ASP A 114 8.74 0.98 -18.26
N GLU A 115 8.33 0.04 -19.13
CA GLU A 115 6.91 -0.23 -19.41
C GLU A 115 6.14 -0.75 -18.18
N VAL A 116 6.82 -1.49 -17.30
CA VAL A 116 6.24 -1.97 -16.05
C VAL A 116 6.08 -0.81 -15.07
N LEU A 117 7.13 0.00 -14.92
CA LEU A 117 7.11 1.15 -14.02
C LEU A 117 6.04 2.16 -14.42
N ASP A 118 5.97 2.52 -15.71
CA ASP A 118 4.98 3.45 -16.24
C ASP A 118 3.56 2.98 -15.92
N LEU A 119 3.26 1.70 -16.16
CA LEU A 119 1.93 1.14 -15.86
C LEU A 119 1.64 1.09 -14.36
N SER A 120 2.62 0.75 -13.54
CA SER A 120 2.46 0.73 -12.08
C SER A 120 2.16 2.12 -11.53
N LEU A 121 2.85 3.16 -12.01
CA LEU A 121 2.67 4.53 -11.56
C LEU A 121 1.31 5.12 -12.00
N GLU A 122 0.63 4.56 -13.02
CA GLU A 122 -0.76 4.92 -13.31
C GLU A 122 -1.74 4.49 -12.21
N TRP A 123 -1.35 3.55 -11.34
CA TRP A 123 -2.21 2.94 -10.32
C TRP A 123 -1.77 3.25 -8.89
N ILE A 124 -0.71 4.03 -8.70
CA ILE A 124 -0.18 4.45 -7.40
C ILE A 124 -0.36 5.96 -7.25
N SER A 125 -0.82 6.39 -6.08
CA SER A 125 -0.89 7.80 -5.68
C SER A 125 -0.04 8.05 -4.43
N TYR A 126 0.54 9.24 -4.32
CA TYR A 126 1.27 9.71 -3.14
C TYR A 126 0.70 11.03 -2.56
N ASP A 127 -0.47 11.45 -3.01
CA ASP A 127 -1.09 12.74 -2.69
C ASP A 127 -1.66 12.87 -1.27
N ASP A 128 -2.12 11.77 -0.66
CA ASP A 128 -2.60 11.74 0.73
C ASP A 128 -2.00 10.56 1.51
N LEU A 129 -0.94 10.85 2.27
CA LEU A 129 -0.28 9.87 3.15
C LEU A 129 -0.85 9.85 4.57
N LYS A 130 -1.93 10.59 4.84
CA LYS A 130 -2.53 10.64 6.17
C LYS A 130 -3.38 9.40 6.41
N ILE A 131 -3.18 8.72 7.54
CA ILE A 131 -4.07 7.62 7.93
C ILE A 131 -5.39 8.21 8.43
N ASN A 132 -6.47 7.99 7.68
CA ASN A 132 -7.81 8.43 8.05
C ASN A 132 -8.47 7.46 9.05
N GLN A 133 -9.21 8.01 10.02
CA GLN A 133 -9.91 7.23 11.05
C GLN A 133 -11.02 6.34 10.48
N ASP A 134 -11.74 6.77 9.45
CA ASP A 134 -12.81 6.00 8.83
C ASP A 134 -12.23 4.77 8.11
N SER A 135 -11.21 4.97 7.26
CA SER A 135 -10.49 3.86 6.60
C SER A 135 -9.86 2.88 7.60
N TYR A 136 -9.28 3.39 8.69
CA TYR A 136 -8.72 2.54 9.75
C TYR A 136 -9.81 1.74 10.47
N THR A 137 -10.96 2.36 10.72
CA THR A 137 -12.11 1.69 11.36
C THR A 137 -12.63 0.57 10.47
N GLU A 138 -12.73 0.79 9.16
CA GLU A 138 -13.13 -0.23 8.21
C GLU A 138 -12.11 -1.38 8.13
N LEU A 139 -10.80 -1.07 8.05
CA LEU A 139 -9.75 -2.09 8.12
C LEU A 139 -9.87 -2.94 9.39
N ARG A 140 -10.11 -2.27 10.53
CA ARG A 140 -10.29 -2.92 11.82
C ARG A 140 -11.48 -3.88 11.82
N GLU A 141 -12.61 -3.47 11.21
CA GLU A 141 -13.79 -4.32 11.05
C GLU A 141 -13.49 -5.55 10.17
N TYR A 142 -12.77 -5.39 9.07
CA TYR A 142 -12.39 -6.52 8.21
C TYR A 142 -11.46 -7.50 8.90
N ILE A 143 -10.46 -7.03 9.65
CA ILE A 143 -9.56 -7.89 10.42
C ILE A 143 -10.34 -8.73 11.45
N ILE A 144 -11.36 -8.15 12.10
CA ILE A 144 -12.24 -8.85 13.04
C ILE A 144 -13.17 -9.82 12.31
N GLU A 145 -13.83 -9.39 11.22
CA GLU A 145 -14.74 -10.23 10.41
C GLU A 145 -14.01 -11.47 9.88
N MET A 146 -12.76 -11.29 9.44
CA MET A 146 -11.89 -12.35 8.92
C MET A 146 -11.29 -13.24 10.04
N GLY A 147 -11.49 -12.89 11.31
CA GLY A 147 -10.97 -13.64 12.45
C GLY A 147 -9.44 -13.57 12.58
N LEU A 148 -8.80 -12.55 12.00
CA LEU A 148 -7.35 -12.36 12.04
C LEU A 148 -6.89 -11.78 13.38
N SER A 149 -7.75 -10.99 14.04
CA SER A 149 -7.52 -10.48 15.40
C SER A 149 -8.85 -10.29 16.11
N GLU A 150 -8.94 -10.71 17.37
CA GLU A 150 -10.15 -10.53 18.20
C GLU A 150 -10.30 -9.10 18.70
N ASN A 151 -9.17 -8.42 18.98
CA ASN A 151 -9.15 -7.06 19.51
C ASN A 151 -7.96 -6.26 18.93
N PRO A 152 -8.00 -5.94 17.62
CA PRO A 152 -7.04 -4.99 17.05
C PRO A 152 -7.13 -3.63 17.77
N PRO A 153 -6.01 -2.89 17.87
CA PRO A 153 -5.98 -1.60 18.54
C PRO A 153 -7.00 -0.63 17.95
N THR A 154 -7.47 0.28 18.78
CA THR A 154 -8.26 1.43 18.33
C THR A 154 -7.38 2.41 17.55
N TYR A 155 -8.01 3.30 16.80
CA TYR A 155 -7.30 4.32 16.03
C TYR A 155 -6.33 5.13 16.89
N ASP A 156 -6.78 5.69 18.01
CA ASP A 156 -5.95 6.51 18.90
C ASP A 156 -4.84 5.73 19.64
N GLU A 157 -4.94 4.40 19.70
CA GLU A 157 -3.90 3.54 20.30
C GLU A 157 -2.75 3.24 19.32
N PHE A 158 -2.99 3.39 18.01
CA PHE A 158 -2.04 2.98 16.97
C PHE A 158 -1.59 4.11 16.06
N VAL A 159 -2.49 5.04 15.73
CA VAL A 159 -2.26 6.10 14.76
C VAL A 159 -1.92 7.40 15.48
N ASP A 160 -0.77 7.96 15.13
CA ASP A 160 -0.34 9.30 15.55
C ASP A 160 0.03 10.11 14.30
N ASN A 161 -0.89 11.00 13.89
CA ASN A 161 -0.68 11.88 12.75
C ASN A 161 0.00 13.21 13.11
N SER A 162 0.42 13.42 14.37
CA SER A 162 0.94 14.73 14.82
C SER A 162 2.18 15.19 14.04
N LEU A 163 3.11 14.27 13.76
CA LEU A 163 4.31 14.55 12.95
C LEU A 163 3.95 14.87 11.49
N PHE A 164 2.98 14.15 10.93
CA PHE A 164 2.50 14.39 9.56
C PHE A 164 1.78 15.74 9.45
N ASP A 165 0.87 16.05 10.37
CA ASP A 165 0.12 17.31 10.38
C ASP A 165 1.06 18.52 10.53
N LYS A 166 2.10 18.38 11.36
CA LYS A 166 3.17 19.36 11.48
C LYS A 166 3.94 19.54 10.17
N ALA A 167 4.29 18.45 9.48
CA ALA A 167 5.00 18.49 8.20
C ALA A 167 4.19 19.19 7.11
N MET A 168 2.88 18.94 7.05
CA MET A 168 1.97 19.57 6.09
C MET A 168 1.67 21.05 6.39
N GLY A 169 2.18 21.60 7.48
CA GLY A 169 1.92 22.98 7.90
C GLY A 169 0.49 23.20 8.41
N SER A 170 -0.22 22.12 8.75
CA SER A 170 -1.53 22.14 9.39
C SER A 170 -1.36 22.48 10.86
N ASN A 171 -1.10 23.76 11.16
CA ASN A 171 -1.19 24.25 12.54
C ASN A 171 -2.67 24.28 12.98
N GLU A 172 -2.88 23.84 14.22
CA GLU A 172 -4.13 23.88 15.00
C GLU A 172 -5.06 25.09 14.75
#